data_AF-U1GNL4-F1
#
_entry.id   AF-U1GNL4-F1
#
_cell.length_a   1.000
_cell.length_b   1.000
_cell.length_c   1.000
_cell.angle_alpha   90.00
_cell.angle_beta   90.00
_cell.angle_gamma   90.00
#
_symmetry.space_group_name_H-M   'P 1'
#
loop_
_entity.id
_entity.type
_entity.pdbx_description
1 polymer ?
#
loop_
_entity_poly.entity_id
_entity_poly.type
_entity_poly.pdbx_seq_one_letter_code
_entity_poly.pdbx_strand_id
1 'polypeptide(L)'
;MSKFIIKKAKTGLMFNFVASNGEVVATSEVYTTKKACKNGIASVQRNSGSDVENLADKNSVHVKGAKYETYKDKRGEFRFRLKATNGQIIAVGEGYKALASCMNAIKSIKTNAKSAEVVDETKVEKTEVKKPAAKAKKTACTGCGCKSKK
;
A
#
# COMPACT_ATOMS: atom_id res chain seq x y z
N MET A 1 -11.37 3.75 -7.54
CA MET A 1 -10.74 2.70 -6.72
C MET A 1 -9.25 2.99 -6.64
N SER A 2 -8.62 2.79 -5.48
CA SER A 2 -7.17 2.93 -5.34
C SER A 2 -6.44 1.82 -6.10
N LYS A 3 -5.27 2.13 -6.64
CA LYS A 3 -4.45 1.16 -7.38
C LYS A 3 -2.96 1.37 -7.13
N PHE A 4 -2.21 0.28 -7.05
CA PHE A 4 -0.75 0.27 -7.10
C PHE A 4 -0.32 0.03 -8.53
N ILE A 5 0.43 0.96 -9.12
CA ILE A 5 0.91 0.88 -10.49
C ILE A 5 2.40 0.58 -10.46
N ILE A 6 2.81 -0.62 -10.90
CA ILE A 6 4.22 -0.99 -11.02
C ILE A 6 4.75 -0.47 -12.36
N LYS A 7 5.76 0.39 -12.29
CA LYS A 7 6.47 0.99 -13.43
C LYS A 7 7.91 0.50 -13.49
N LYS A 8 8.45 0.45 -14.71
CA LYS A 8 9.87 0.17 -14.95
C LYS A 8 10.65 1.48 -14.87
N ALA A 9 11.63 1.55 -13.98
CA ALA A 9 12.60 2.63 -13.88
C ALA A 9 13.88 2.27 -14.67
N LYS A 10 14.76 3.24 -14.90
CA LYS A 10 16.05 3.01 -15.58
C LYS A 10 16.93 1.98 -14.85
N THR A 11 16.84 1.95 -13.53
CA THR A 11 17.67 1.12 -12.64
C THR A 11 16.92 -0.08 -12.06
N GLY A 12 15.63 -0.28 -12.37
CA GLY A 12 14.84 -1.37 -11.80
C GLY A 12 13.33 -1.19 -11.95
N LEU A 13 12.57 -1.55 -10.92
CA LEU A 13 11.11 -1.56 -10.85
C LEU A 13 10.67 -0.72 -9.66
N MET A 14 9.67 0.14 -9.83
CA MET A 14 9.09 0.92 -8.73
C MET A 14 7.58 0.82 -8.79
N PHE A 15 6.89 1.08 -7.70
CA PHE A 15 5.44 1.16 -7.69
C PHE A 15 4.95 2.51 -7.17
N ASN A 16 3.89 3.01 -7.78
CA ASN A 16 3.18 4.21 -7.38
C ASN A 16 1.83 3.83 -6.81
N PHE A 17 1.49 4.33 -5.64
CA PHE A 17 0.16 4.23 -5.08
C PHE A 17 -0.69 5.41 -5.56
N VAL A 18 -1.77 5.10 -6.26
CA VAL A 18 -2.76 6.07 -6.74
C VAL A 18 -3.99 5.98 -5.86
N ALA A 19 -4.39 7.11 -5.27
CA ALA A 19 -5.59 7.20 -4.46
C ALA A 19 -6.87 7.11 -5.31
N SER A 20 -8.01 7.04 -4.63
CA SER A 20 -9.33 7.02 -5.27
C SER A 20 -9.63 8.25 -6.14
N ASN A 21 -8.98 9.38 -5.85
CA ASN A 21 -9.06 10.62 -6.63
C ASN A 21 -8.15 10.63 -7.87
N GLY A 22 -7.36 9.58 -8.11
CA GLY A 22 -6.45 9.49 -9.26
C GLY A 22 -5.08 10.14 -9.05
N GLU A 23 -4.82 10.72 -7.88
CA GLU A 23 -3.52 11.32 -7.57
C GLU A 23 -2.53 10.27 -7.07
N VAL A 24 -1.26 10.40 -7.46
CA VAL A 24 -0.17 9.61 -6.90
C VAL A 24 0.14 10.15 -5.51
N VAL A 25 0.05 9.29 -4.52
CA VAL A 25 0.18 9.68 -3.10
C VAL A 25 1.53 9.25 -2.54
N ALA A 26 2.00 8.09 -2.98
CA ALA A 26 3.25 7.51 -2.54
C ALA A 26 3.94 6.77 -3.68
N THR A 27 5.26 6.80 -3.66
CA THR A 27 6.16 6.11 -4.58
C THR A 27 7.11 5.25 -3.78
N SER A 28 7.35 4.02 -4.23
CA SER A 28 8.31 3.13 -3.59
C SER A 28 9.74 3.46 -3.97
N GLU A 29 10.69 2.86 -3.24
CA GLU A 29 12.07 2.75 -3.72
C GLU A 29 12.13 1.89 -4.99
N VAL A 30 13.27 1.97 -5.69
CA VAL A 30 13.52 1.14 -6.87
C VAL A 30 13.97 -0.25 -6.43
N TYR A 31 13.18 -1.26 -6.78
CA TYR A 31 13.48 -2.66 -6.58
C TYR A 31 14.19 -3.27 -7.79
N THR A 32 15.04 -4.25 -7.54
CA THR A 32 15.71 -5.02 -8.58
C THR A 32 14.82 -6.13 -9.17
N THR A 33 13.90 -6.68 -8.38
CA THR A 33 13.07 -7.83 -8.78
C THR A 33 11.58 -7.58 -8.59
N LYS A 34 10.76 -8.21 -9.44
CA LYS A 34 9.28 -8.17 -9.32
C LYS A 34 8.80 -8.75 -7.99
N LYS A 35 9.48 -9.79 -7.48
CA LYS A 35 9.17 -10.41 -6.18
C LYS A 35 9.37 -9.43 -5.03
N ALA A 36 10.48 -8.69 -5.02
CA ALA A 36 10.74 -7.65 -4.01
C ALA A 36 9.70 -6.52 -4.08
N CYS A 37 9.33 -6.07 -5.29
CA CYS A 37 8.27 -5.08 -5.48
C CYS A 37 6.92 -5.55 -4.90
N LYS A 38 6.50 -6.79 -5.21
CA LYS A 38 5.25 -7.37 -4.67
C LYS A 38 5.29 -7.51 -3.14
N ASN A 39 6.42 -7.91 -2.58
CA ASN A 39 6.62 -7.96 -1.13
C ASN A 39 6.55 -6.56 -0.50
N GLY A 40 7.10 -5.55 -1.18
CA GLY A 40 6.99 -4.14 -0.78
C GLY A 40 5.53 -3.71 -0.71
N ILE A 41 4.74 -3.97 -1.75
CA ILE A 41 3.30 -3.67 -1.78
C ILE A 41 2.57 -4.38 -0.65
N ALA A 42 2.79 -5.70 -0.47
CA ALA A 42 2.18 -6.46 0.62
C ALA A 42 2.57 -5.91 2.00
N SER A 43 3.81 -5.42 2.15
CA SER A 43 4.28 -4.75 3.37
C SER A 43 3.54 -3.43 3.60
N VAL A 44 3.36 -2.61 2.56
CA VAL A 44 2.58 -1.36 2.65
C VAL A 44 1.14 -1.65 3.05
N GLN A 45 0.53 -2.70 2.49
CA GLN A 45 -0.85 -3.10 2.83
C GLN A 45 -0.98 -3.58 4.28
N ARG A 46 0.00 -4.35 4.78
CA ARG A 46 0.02 -4.85 6.17
C ARG A 46 0.28 -3.73 7.17
N ASN A 47 1.22 -2.85 6.84
CA ASN A 47 1.66 -1.75 7.69
C ASN A 47 0.85 -0.48 7.46
N SER A 48 -0.22 -0.54 6.65
CA SER A 48 -0.96 0.66 6.28
C SER A 48 -1.54 1.36 7.50
N GLY A 49 -1.95 0.61 8.52
CA GLY A 49 -2.58 1.08 9.76
C GLY A 49 -1.64 1.65 10.82
N SER A 50 -0.34 1.73 10.57
CA SER A 50 0.64 2.24 11.54
C SER A 50 0.43 3.71 11.92
N ASP A 51 0.88 4.09 13.12
CA ASP A 51 0.82 5.48 13.58
C ASP A 51 1.71 6.42 12.78
N VAL A 52 1.35 7.71 12.82
CA VAL A 52 2.07 8.79 12.13
C VAL A 52 2.87 9.57 13.16
N GLU A 53 4.17 9.60 12.98
CA GLU A 53 5.12 10.38 13.78
C GLU A 53 5.61 11.57 12.96
N ASN A 54 5.62 12.75 13.58
CA ASN A 54 6.14 13.96 12.98
C ASN A 54 7.62 14.17 13.37
N LEU A 55 8.53 14.03 12.41
CA LEU A 55 9.96 14.22 12.61
C LEU A 55 10.37 15.69 12.79
N ALA A 56 9.44 16.65 12.61
CA ALA A 56 9.71 18.03 13.02
C ALA A 56 9.98 18.12 14.54
N ASP A 57 9.32 17.27 15.30
CA ASP A 57 9.53 17.10 16.73
C ASP A 57 10.72 16.16 16.92
N LYS A 58 11.94 16.71 17.01
CA LYS A 58 13.21 15.96 17.19
C LYS A 58 13.24 15.02 18.41
N ASN A 59 12.17 14.98 19.20
CA ASN A 59 11.98 14.12 20.37
C ASN A 59 11.19 12.83 20.05
N SER A 60 10.92 12.51 18.78
CA SER A 60 10.23 11.25 18.43
C SER A 60 11.02 10.02 18.87
N VAL A 61 10.45 9.31 19.84
CA VAL A 61 10.92 8.00 20.32
C VAL A 61 10.95 7.04 19.13
N HIS A 62 12.05 6.31 18.95
CA HIS A 62 12.08 5.20 17.98
C HIS A 62 11.10 4.11 18.44
N VAL A 63 9.83 4.23 18.09
CA VAL A 63 8.85 3.17 18.32
C VAL A 63 9.27 1.97 17.49
N LYS A 64 9.47 0.82 18.16
CA LYS A 64 9.80 -0.46 17.54
C LYS A 64 8.57 -0.91 16.72
N GLY A 65 8.66 -0.83 15.40
CA GLY A 65 7.57 -1.27 14.52
C GLY A 65 7.54 -0.53 13.18
N ALA A 66 6.49 -0.81 12.41
CA ALA A 66 6.22 -0.05 11.20
C ALA A 66 5.55 1.29 11.56
N LYS A 67 5.98 2.37 10.93
CA LYS A 67 5.54 3.74 11.24
C LYS A 67 5.67 4.68 10.06
N TYR A 68 4.84 5.72 10.05
CA TYR A 68 4.93 6.82 9.11
C TYR A 68 5.72 7.97 9.72
N GLU A 69 6.82 8.35 9.08
CA GLU A 69 7.66 9.46 9.50
C GLU A 69 7.42 10.65 8.56
N THR A 70 6.80 11.73 9.05
CA THR A 70 6.60 12.96 8.28
C THR A 70 7.70 13.96 8.54
N TYR A 71 8.31 14.53 7.50
CA TYR A 71 9.36 15.53 7.61
C TYR A 71 9.11 16.68 6.62
N LYS A 72 9.68 17.84 6.92
CA LYS A 72 9.65 19.02 6.07
C LYS A 72 11.01 19.19 5.40
N ASP A 73 11.02 19.24 4.07
CA ASP A 73 12.22 19.52 3.29
C ASP A 73 12.64 20.99 3.42
N LYS A 74 13.89 21.29 3.05
CA LYS A 74 14.43 22.66 3.03
C LYS A 74 13.62 23.62 2.15
N ARG A 75 12.90 23.10 1.16
CA ARG A 75 12.02 23.84 0.24
C ARG A 75 10.65 24.15 0.85
N GLY A 76 10.40 23.70 2.08
CA GLY A 76 9.12 23.88 2.76
C GLY A 76 8.06 22.85 2.41
N GLU A 77 8.40 21.82 1.64
CA GLU A 77 7.49 20.74 1.24
C GLU A 77 7.43 19.66 2.33
N PHE A 78 6.24 19.17 2.63
CA PHE A 78 5.98 18.10 3.59
C PHE A 78 5.95 16.76 2.88
N ARG A 79 6.74 15.81 3.37
CA ARG A 79 6.82 14.44 2.83
C ARG A 79 6.70 13.45 3.96
N PHE A 80 6.30 12.24 3.63
CA PHE A 80 6.29 11.14 4.59
C PHE A 80 7.10 9.96 4.07
N ARG A 81 7.58 9.12 4.98
CA ARG A 81 8.22 7.84 4.67
C ARG A 81 7.57 6.77 5.53
N LEU A 82 7.12 5.70 4.90
CA LEU A 82 6.65 4.51 5.61
C LEU A 82 7.83 3.59 5.82
N LYS A 83 8.20 3.38 7.08
CA LYS A 83 9.15 2.35 7.49
C LYS A 83 8.42 1.08 7.85
N ALA A 84 8.93 -0.06 7.39
CA ALA A 84 8.49 -1.36 7.83
C ALA A 84 9.05 -1.71 9.22
N THR A 85 8.57 -2.81 9.79
CA THR A 85 9.02 -3.32 11.10
C THR A 85 10.51 -3.64 11.16
N ASN A 86 11.14 -3.91 10.01
CA ASN A 86 12.58 -4.14 9.88
C ASN A 86 13.39 -2.84 9.71
N GLY A 87 12.76 -1.67 9.78
CA GLY A 87 13.41 -0.37 9.61
C GLY A 87 13.63 0.07 8.15
N GLN A 88 13.32 -0.77 7.17
CA GLN A 88 13.44 -0.41 5.75
C GLN A 88 12.33 0.53 5.32
N ILE A 89 12.66 1.50 4.46
CA ILE A 89 11.68 2.40 3.85
C ILE A 89 11.00 1.63 2.72
N ILE A 90 9.68 1.50 2.77
CA ILE A 90 8.91 0.75 1.77
C ILE A 90 8.08 1.64 0.86
N ALA A 91 7.77 2.86 1.30
CA ALA A 91 7.05 3.85 0.51
C ALA A 91 7.43 5.27 0.95
N VAL A 92 7.49 6.19 0.01
CA VAL A 92 7.81 7.60 0.21
C VAL A 92 6.68 8.44 -0.38
N GLY A 93 6.15 9.37 0.40
CA GLY A 93 5.12 10.29 -0.02
C GLY A 93 5.63 11.37 -0.97
N GLU A 94 4.71 11.91 -1.77
CA GLU A 94 4.97 13.10 -2.56
C GLU A 94 5.19 14.35 -1.68
N GLY A 95 5.76 15.39 -2.28
CA GLY A 95 5.98 16.69 -1.64
C GLY A 95 4.69 17.50 -1.62
N TYR A 96 4.11 17.69 -0.44
CA TYR A 96 2.92 18.51 -0.24
C TYR A 96 3.28 19.91 0.24
N LYS A 97 2.50 20.92 -0.18
CA LYS A 97 2.67 22.29 0.32
C LYS A 97 2.19 22.46 1.78
N ALA A 98 1.28 21.61 2.22
CA ALA A 98 0.66 21.68 3.55
C ALA A 98 0.72 20.35 4.28
N LEU A 99 0.93 20.43 5.60
CA LEU A 99 0.92 19.26 6.50
C LEU A 99 -0.45 18.56 6.51
N ALA A 100 -1.54 19.32 6.41
CA ALA A 100 -2.90 18.77 6.29
C ALA A 100 -3.06 17.88 5.05
N SER A 101 -2.50 18.29 3.90
CA SER A 101 -2.51 17.48 2.67
C SER A 101 -1.70 16.20 2.84
N CYS A 102 -0.53 16.28 3.48
CA CYS A 102 0.29 15.11 3.82
C CYS A 102 -0.46 14.13 4.75
N MET A 103 -1.18 14.64 5.76
CA MET A 103 -1.99 13.80 6.64
C MET A 103 -3.16 13.15 5.91
N ASN A 104 -3.84 13.87 5.01
CA ASN A 104 -4.92 13.31 4.19
C ASN A 104 -4.42 12.22 3.24
N ALA A 105 -3.24 12.41 2.67
CA ALA A 105 -2.53 11.39 1.90
C ALA A 105 -2.31 10.10 2.71
N ILE A 106 -1.79 10.22 3.94
CA ILE A 106 -1.57 9.06 4.83
C ILE A 106 -2.91 8.40 5.23
N LYS A 107 -3.95 9.19 5.54
CA LYS A 107 -5.29 8.66 5.80
C LYS A 107 -5.84 7.89 4.61
N SER A 108 -5.62 8.39 3.39
CA SER A 108 -6.01 7.68 2.18
C SER A 108 -5.28 6.35 2.04
N ILE A 109 -3.97 6.29 2.30
CA ILE A 109 -3.20 5.04 2.29
C ILE A 109 -3.72 4.07 3.36
N LYS A 110 -3.94 4.55 4.59
CA LYS A 110 -4.49 3.76 5.71
C LYS A 110 -5.77 3.02 5.32
N THR A 111 -6.71 3.74 4.73
CA THR A 111 -8.04 3.22 4.38
C THR A 111 -8.04 2.42 3.08
N ASN A 112 -7.29 2.87 2.07
CA ASN A 112 -7.39 2.36 0.71
C ASN A 112 -6.29 1.35 0.34
N ALA A 113 -5.18 1.26 1.07
CA ALA A 113 -4.09 0.34 0.72
C ALA A 113 -4.54 -1.13 0.79
N LYS A 114 -5.33 -1.50 1.80
CA LYS A 114 -5.79 -2.89 2.02
C LYS A 114 -6.66 -3.43 0.87
N SER A 115 -7.42 -2.55 0.21
CA SER A 115 -8.34 -2.89 -0.89
C SER A 115 -7.81 -2.49 -2.27
N ALA A 116 -6.60 -1.91 -2.35
CA ALA A 116 -6.05 -1.45 -3.61
C ALA A 116 -5.61 -2.62 -4.50
N GLU A 117 -5.94 -2.50 -5.78
CA GLU A 117 -5.55 -3.44 -6.82
C GLU A 117 -4.10 -3.19 -7.25
N VAL A 118 -3.37 -4.25 -7.64
CA VAL A 118 -2.00 -4.13 -8.14
C VAL A 118 -1.99 -4.30 -9.66
N VAL A 119 -1.68 -3.21 -10.36
CA VAL A 119 -1.55 -3.13 -11.80
C VAL A 119 -0.06 -3.17 -12.17
N ASP A 120 0.36 -4.20 -12.90
CA ASP A 120 1.76 -4.33 -13.36
C ASP A 120 1.90 -3.83 -14.80
N GLU A 121 2.40 -2.60 -15.00
CA GLU A 121 2.63 -2.03 -16.34
C GLU A 121 3.93 -2.55 -16.98
N THR A 122 4.71 -3.39 -16.28
CA THR A 122 5.96 -3.95 -16.80
C THR A 122 5.77 -5.26 -17.55
N LYS A 123 4.52 -5.76 -17.61
CA LYS A 123 4.10 -6.86 -18.46
C LYS A 123 3.11 -6.27 -19.46
N VAL A 124 3.58 -6.01 -20.68
CA VAL A 124 2.66 -5.79 -21.82
C VAL A 124 1.98 -7.13 -22.09
N GLU A 125 0.94 -7.45 -21.33
CA GLU A 125 0.02 -8.56 -21.61
C GLU A 125 -1.30 -8.29 -20.86
N LYS A 126 -2.36 -8.14 -21.66
CA LYS A 126 -3.76 -7.97 -21.29
C LYS A 126 -4.17 -8.95 -20.19
N THR A 127 -4.86 -8.50 -19.14
CA THR A 127 -5.92 -9.31 -18.51
C THR A 127 -6.91 -8.42 -17.76
N GLU A 128 -8.00 -8.14 -18.47
CA GLU A 128 -9.41 -8.11 -18.04
C GLU A 128 -9.75 -7.82 -16.56
N VAL A 129 -10.48 -6.71 -16.44
CA VAL A 129 -11.44 -6.35 -15.39
C VAL A 129 -12.15 -7.58 -14.78
N LYS A 130 -11.98 -7.79 -13.47
CA LYS A 130 -13.00 -8.51 -12.67
C LYS A 130 -13.47 -7.65 -11.50
N LYS A 131 -14.60 -6.98 -11.77
CA LYS A 131 -15.54 -6.32 -10.84
C LYS A 131 -16.01 -7.31 -9.73
N PRO A 132 -16.36 -6.84 -8.52
CA PRO A 132 -16.16 -7.61 -7.28
C PRO A 132 -17.27 -8.59 -6.91
N ALA A 133 -16.83 -9.62 -6.17
CA ALA A 133 -17.48 -10.38 -5.10
C ALA A 133 -19.02 -10.33 -5.00
N ALA A 134 -19.65 -11.43 -5.43
CA ALA A 134 -20.99 -11.79 -5.02
C ALA A 134 -21.04 -12.07 -3.51
N LYS A 135 -22.05 -11.49 -2.86
CA LYS A 135 -22.35 -11.62 -1.43
C LYS A 135 -22.57 -13.09 -1.02
N ALA A 136 -21.98 -13.46 0.11
CA ALA A 136 -22.31 -14.65 0.86
C ALA A 136 -23.71 -14.59 1.47
N LYS A 137 -24.43 -15.73 1.51
CA LYS A 137 -25.32 -16.10 2.62
C LYS A 137 -25.26 -17.63 2.85
N LYS A 138 -25.06 -17.97 4.13
CA LYS A 138 -25.09 -19.30 4.79
C LYS A 138 -26.42 -20.03 4.47
N THR A 139 -26.57 -21.35 4.62
CA THR A 139 -26.84 -22.06 5.90
C THR A 139 -27.07 -23.57 5.65
N ALA A 140 -26.65 -24.43 6.61
CA ALA A 140 -27.10 -25.81 6.97
C ALA A 140 -26.98 -26.93 5.90
N CYS A 141 -26.25 -28.04 6.07
CA CYS A 141 -26.22 -29.07 7.13
C CYS A 141 -27.53 -29.85 7.28
N THR A 142 -27.62 -31.00 6.60
CA THR A 142 -28.27 -32.30 6.93
C THR A 142 -28.37 -33.10 5.62
N GLY A 143 -28.06 -34.38 5.48
CA GLY A 143 -27.63 -35.42 6.40
C GLY A 143 -27.19 -36.65 5.58
N CYS A 144 -26.42 -37.48 6.26
CA CYS A 144 -25.88 -38.78 5.88
C CYS A 144 -26.93 -39.76 5.34
N GLY A 145 -26.54 -40.62 4.39
CA GLY A 145 -27.43 -41.68 3.91
C GLY A 145 -26.95 -42.61 2.81
N CYS A 146 -25.64 -42.84 2.65
CA CYS A 146 -25.16 -43.96 1.83
C CYS A 146 -25.43 -45.28 2.59
N LYS A 147 -26.35 -46.11 2.08
CA LYS A 147 -26.33 -47.56 2.33
C LYS A 147 -26.58 -48.32 1.05
N SER A 148 -25.50 -48.91 0.57
CA SER A 148 -25.42 -50.06 -0.33
C SER A 148 -26.50 -51.10 -0.04
N LYS A 149 -27.01 -51.75 -1.08
CA LYS A 149 -27.39 -53.16 -1.05
C LYS A 149 -27.55 -53.70 -2.47
N LYS A 150 -26.63 -54.63 -2.78
CA LYS A 150 -26.71 -55.78 -3.68
C LYS A 150 -26.97 -55.54 -5.16
#